data_AF-A0AAW7Y4B8-F1
#
_entry.id   AF-A0AAW7Y4B8-F1
#
_cell.length_a   1.000
_cell.length_b   1.000
_cell.length_c   1.000
_cell.angle_alpha   90.00
_cell.angle_beta   90.00
_cell.angle_gamma   90.00
#
_symmetry.space_group_name_H-M   'P 1'
#
loop_
_entity.id
_entity.type
_entity.pdbx_description
1 polymer ?
#
loop_
_entity_poly.entity_id
_entity_poly.type
_entity_poly.pdbx_seq_one_letter_code
_entity_poly.pdbx_strand_id
1 'polypeptide(L)'
;MNYEQDPMTGFKTLEMAFSEGFRMKRVPFTDDMYFVRDQALGYYRYTYARLNKLKVLQTVVLNGKEPLNDLPCFGLYYGTLEELRGTGVTVPYIEKAIAEFTKGLPKKLNEFYIETSVDISNEASLAVAAKLFGEPATDSVDEATGEPIRVWQTKVSR
;
A
#
# COMPACT_ATOMS: atom_id res chain seq x y z
N MET A 1 -2.82 -17.59 8.17
CA MET A 1 -2.45 -16.56 7.18
C MET A 1 -3.11 -16.93 5.86
N ASN A 2 -4.08 -16.13 5.40
CA ASN A 2 -4.75 -16.36 4.12
C ASN A 2 -3.74 -16.09 2.98
N TYR A 3 -3.57 -17.01 2.04
CA TYR A 3 -2.53 -16.93 1.00
C TYR A 3 -2.63 -15.66 0.15
N GLU A 4 -3.85 -15.13 -0.01
CA GLU A 4 -4.13 -13.91 -0.77
C GLU A 4 -3.74 -12.61 -0.03
N GLN A 5 -3.58 -12.67 1.30
CA GLN A 5 -3.17 -11.53 2.13
C GLN A 5 -1.65 -11.52 2.39
N ASP A 6 -0.90 -12.54 1.95
CA ASP A 6 0.57 -12.54 2.00
C ASP A 6 1.11 -11.52 0.97
N PRO A 7 1.87 -10.48 1.40
CA PRO A 7 2.48 -9.53 0.49
C PRO A 7 3.35 -10.19 -0.60
N MET A 8 3.94 -11.35 -0.31
CA MET A 8 4.76 -12.10 -1.26
C MET A 8 3.94 -12.73 -2.39
N THR A 9 2.64 -12.98 -2.18
CA THR A 9 1.73 -13.38 -3.26
C THR A 9 1.59 -12.26 -4.29
N GLY A 10 1.51 -11.00 -3.82
CA GLY A 10 1.51 -9.82 -4.70
C GLY A 10 2.79 -9.69 -5.52
N PHE A 11 3.95 -9.94 -4.91
CA PHE A 11 5.24 -9.94 -5.61
C PHE A 11 5.26 -10.97 -6.73
N LYS A 12 4.95 -12.23 -6.40
CA LYS A 12 4.96 -13.33 -7.38
C LYS A 12 3.98 -13.08 -8.52
N THR A 13 2.81 -12.54 -8.22
CA THR A 13 1.79 -12.23 -9.23
C THR A 13 2.28 -11.14 -10.19
N LEU A 14 2.90 -10.10 -9.66
CA LEU A 14 3.45 -9.01 -10.47
C LEU A 14 4.65 -9.47 -11.32
N GLU A 15 5.55 -10.27 -10.74
CA GLU A 15 6.68 -10.88 -11.46
C GLU A 15 6.22 -11.86 -12.55
N MET A 16 5.17 -12.64 -12.28
CA MET A 16 4.55 -13.52 -13.28
C MET A 16 3.97 -12.71 -14.44
N ALA A 17 3.22 -11.63 -14.16
CA ALA A 17 2.72 -10.73 -15.19
C ALA A 17 3.87 -10.13 -16.03
N PHE A 18 5.00 -9.80 -15.41
CA PHE A 18 6.19 -9.36 -16.15
C PHE A 18 6.73 -10.44 -17.09
N SER A 19 6.69 -11.71 -16.70
CA SER A 19 7.11 -12.81 -17.58
C SER A 19 6.19 -12.97 -18.80
N GLU A 20 4.91 -12.59 -18.66
CA GLU A 20 3.90 -12.58 -19.73
C GLU A 20 3.88 -11.30 -20.58
N GLY A 21 4.79 -10.35 -20.31
CA GLY A 21 4.96 -9.14 -21.11
C GLY A 21 4.28 -7.89 -20.57
N PHE A 22 3.53 -7.96 -19.47
CA PHE A 22 3.00 -6.77 -18.79
C PHE A 22 4.15 -5.87 -18.31
N ARG A 23 3.99 -4.55 -18.40
CA ARG A 23 5.00 -3.58 -17.92
C ARG A 23 4.32 -2.41 -17.22
N MET A 24 4.83 -2.05 -16.05
CA MET A 24 4.45 -0.83 -15.34
C MET A 24 5.14 0.40 -15.96
N LYS A 25 4.56 1.58 -15.75
CA LYS A 25 5.17 2.85 -16.20
C LYS A 25 6.12 3.36 -15.11
N ARG A 26 7.34 3.77 -15.49
CA ARG A 26 8.27 4.40 -14.54
C ARG A 26 7.71 5.74 -14.07
N VAL A 27 7.76 6.00 -12.77
CA VAL A 27 7.41 7.31 -12.20
C VAL A 27 8.48 8.33 -12.65
N PRO A 28 8.10 9.50 -13.21
CA PRO A 28 9.05 10.50 -13.67
C PRO A 28 10.06 10.90 -12.57
N PHE A 29 11.31 11.14 -12.96
CA PHE A 29 12.39 11.55 -12.04
C PHE A 29 12.70 10.54 -10.91
N THR A 30 12.41 9.25 -11.15
CA THR A 30 12.82 8.16 -10.27
C THR A 30 13.56 7.08 -11.08
N ASP A 31 14.52 6.42 -10.45
CA ASP A 31 15.30 5.37 -11.12
C ASP A 31 14.62 4.00 -11.07
N ASP A 32 13.94 3.71 -9.96
CA ASP A 32 13.49 2.37 -9.61
C ASP A 32 12.00 2.29 -9.21
N MET A 33 11.25 3.39 -9.28
CA MET A 33 9.84 3.42 -8.90
C MET A 33 8.93 3.34 -10.13
N TYR A 34 8.00 2.40 -10.11
CA TYR A 34 7.09 2.11 -11.20
C TYR A 34 5.65 2.13 -10.70
N PHE A 35 4.74 2.45 -11.60
CA PHE A 35 3.34 2.71 -11.31
C PHE A 35 2.42 2.05 -12.34
N VAL A 36 1.32 1.49 -11.84
CA VAL A 36 0.14 1.17 -12.65
C VAL A 36 -1.13 1.53 -11.89
N ARG A 37 -2.16 1.92 -12.64
CA ARG A 37 -3.52 2.08 -12.13
C ARG A 37 -4.45 1.15 -12.88
N ASP A 38 -5.21 0.37 -12.13
CA ASP A 38 -6.27 -0.49 -12.64
C ASP A 38 -7.55 -0.31 -11.78
N GLN A 39 -8.51 -1.21 -11.96
CA GLN A 39 -9.71 -1.26 -11.14
C GLN A 39 -9.80 -2.61 -10.43
N ALA A 40 -10.17 -2.58 -9.14
CA ALA A 40 -10.41 -3.75 -8.32
C ALA A 40 -11.65 -3.50 -7.46
N LEU A 41 -12.59 -4.45 -7.44
CA LEU A 41 -13.81 -4.38 -6.63
C LEU A 41 -14.61 -3.06 -6.81
N GLY A 42 -14.65 -2.52 -8.02
CA GLY A 42 -15.36 -1.27 -8.33
C GLY A 42 -14.61 0.02 -7.99
N TYR A 43 -13.43 -0.07 -7.38
CA TYR A 43 -12.58 1.06 -7.03
C TYR A 43 -11.34 1.14 -7.90
N TYR A 44 -10.75 2.34 -8.01
CA TYR A 44 -9.40 2.48 -8.57
C TYR A 44 -8.37 1.94 -7.59
N ARG A 45 -7.44 1.14 -8.12
CA ARG A 45 -6.28 0.63 -7.39
C ARG A 45 -5.00 1.19 -8.02
N TYR A 46 -4.13 1.69 -7.15
CA TYR A 46 -2.89 2.37 -7.50
C TYR A 46 -1.74 1.54 -6.94
N THR A 47 -0.99 0.88 -7.83
CA THR A 47 0.12 0.02 -7.43
C THR A 47 1.43 0.70 -7.79
N TYR A 48 2.25 0.92 -6.76
CA TYR A 48 3.64 1.35 -6.87
C TYR A 48 4.55 0.18 -6.57
N ALA A 49 5.57 -0.02 -7.40
CA ALA A 49 6.58 -1.05 -7.19
C ALA A 49 7.99 -0.48 -7.31
N ARG A 50 8.88 -0.91 -6.43
CA ARG A 50 10.31 -0.69 -6.55
C ARG A 50 10.90 -1.88 -7.27
N LEU A 51 11.47 -1.67 -8.46
CA LEU A 51 11.96 -2.75 -9.31
C LEU A 51 13.48 -2.69 -9.48
N ASN A 52 14.12 -3.85 -9.40
CA ASN A 52 15.44 -4.06 -10.00
C ASN A 52 15.26 -4.90 -11.26
N LYS A 53 15.29 -4.24 -12.42
CA LYS A 53 14.83 -4.80 -13.70
C LYS A 53 13.37 -5.27 -13.58
N LEU A 54 13.13 -6.58 -13.52
CA LEU A 54 11.81 -7.19 -13.35
C LEU A 54 11.64 -7.86 -11.98
N LYS A 55 12.64 -7.81 -11.10
CA LYS A 55 12.53 -8.30 -9.72
C LYS A 55 11.84 -7.24 -8.87
N VAL A 56 10.79 -7.63 -8.15
CA VAL A 56 10.04 -6.75 -7.24
C VAL A 56 10.78 -6.70 -5.91
N LEU A 57 11.12 -5.50 -5.46
CA LEU A 57 11.81 -5.25 -4.20
C LEU A 57 10.85 -4.76 -3.11
N GLN A 58 9.94 -3.88 -3.47
CA GLN A 58 8.95 -3.28 -2.56
C GLN A 58 7.67 -3.00 -3.35
N THR A 59 6.51 -3.10 -2.70
CA THR A 59 5.21 -2.71 -3.27
C THR A 59 4.44 -1.83 -2.30
N VAL A 60 3.71 -0.86 -2.83
CA VAL A 60 2.72 -0.07 -2.11
C VAL A 60 1.46 -0.01 -2.96
N VAL A 61 0.34 -0.41 -2.40
CA VAL A 61 -0.96 -0.41 -3.07
C VAL A 61 -1.88 0.51 -2.29
N LEU A 62 -2.46 1.49 -2.98
CA LEU A 62 -3.60 2.25 -2.48
C LEU A 62 -4.84 1.83 -3.26
N ASN A 63 -5.80 1.22 -2.58
CA ASN A 63 -7.07 0.81 -3.17
C ASN A 63 -8.19 1.70 -2.62
N GLY A 64 -9.10 2.17 -3.47
CA GLY A 64 -10.30 2.84 -2.97
C GLY A 64 -11.13 1.92 -2.06
N LYS A 65 -11.75 2.52 -1.05
CA LYS A 65 -12.66 1.87 -0.10
C LYS A 65 -13.93 2.72 0.07
N GLU A 66 -14.85 2.23 0.89
CA GLU A 66 -16.00 2.97 1.38
C GLU A 66 -15.55 4.31 1.99
N PRO A 67 -16.24 5.42 1.68
CA PRO A 67 -15.93 6.72 2.28
C PRO A 67 -15.97 6.68 3.81
N LEU A 68 -15.05 7.42 4.44
CA LEU A 68 -15.01 7.61 5.89
C LEU A 68 -15.33 9.07 6.21
N ASN A 69 -16.34 9.31 7.05
CA ASN A 69 -16.82 10.66 7.39
C ASN A 69 -17.09 11.52 6.14
N ASP A 70 -17.78 10.94 5.16
CA ASP A 70 -18.12 11.55 3.85
C ASP A 70 -16.91 11.96 2.98
N LEU A 71 -15.69 11.55 3.35
CA LEU A 71 -14.47 11.77 2.57
C LEU A 71 -14.01 10.49 1.88
N PRO A 72 -13.43 10.57 0.66
CA PRO A 72 -12.82 9.41 0.01
C PRO A 72 -11.80 8.73 0.91
N CYS A 73 -11.81 7.41 0.94
CA CYS A 73 -10.88 6.60 1.74
C CYS A 73 -10.09 5.66 0.83
N PHE A 74 -8.81 5.49 1.14
CA PHE A 74 -7.91 4.58 0.43
C PHE A 74 -7.22 3.63 1.41
N GLY A 75 -7.46 2.33 1.21
CA GLY A 75 -6.73 1.27 1.91
C GLY A 75 -5.28 1.20 1.43
N LEU A 76 -4.34 1.27 2.36
CA LEU A 76 -2.91 1.16 2.15
C LEU A 76 -2.42 -0.24 2.52
N TYR A 77 -1.84 -0.89 1.52
CA TYR A 77 -1.17 -2.19 1.65
C TYR A 77 0.27 -2.06 1.19
N TYR A 78 1.19 -2.76 1.84
CA TYR A 78 2.61 -2.68 1.50
C TYR A 78 3.32 -4.01 1.69
N GLY A 79 4.40 -4.19 0.93
CA GLY A 79 5.26 -5.36 1.02
C GLY A 79 6.71 -4.97 0.76
N THR A 80 7.63 -5.59 1.49
CA THR A 80 9.07 -5.45 1.29
C THR A 80 9.67 -6.84 1.19
N LEU A 81 10.51 -7.06 0.18
CA LEU A 81 11.27 -8.30 0.01
C LEU A 81 11.99 -8.64 1.31
N GLU A 82 11.96 -9.90 1.72
CA GLU A 82 12.50 -10.36 3.01
C GLU A 82 13.93 -9.91 3.26
N GLU A 83 14.80 -10.03 2.26
CA GLU A 83 16.20 -9.61 2.29
C GLU A 83 16.40 -8.10 2.59
N LEU A 84 15.37 -7.28 2.38
CA LEU A 84 15.40 -5.84 2.60
C LEU A 84 14.70 -5.42 3.91
N ARG A 85 14.04 -6.33 4.62
CA ARG A 85 13.37 -6.03 5.90
C ARG A 85 14.42 -5.67 6.97
N GLY A 86 14.05 -4.81 7.92
CA GLY A 86 14.96 -4.36 8.97
C GLY A 86 16.09 -3.40 8.52
N THR A 87 16.24 -3.13 7.22
CA THR A 87 17.27 -2.23 6.70
C THR A 87 16.86 -0.74 6.68
N GLY A 88 15.65 -0.43 7.14
CA GLY A 88 15.12 0.94 7.19
C GLY A 88 14.54 1.47 5.87
N VAL A 89 14.48 0.67 4.80
CA VAL A 89 14.02 1.12 3.48
C VAL A 89 12.50 1.12 3.28
N THR A 90 11.75 0.41 4.13
CA THR A 90 10.28 0.27 3.98
C THR A 90 9.55 1.59 4.12
N VAL A 91 9.73 2.29 5.25
CA VAL A 91 9.01 3.55 5.55
C VAL A 91 9.29 4.65 4.52
N PRO A 92 10.56 4.96 4.17
CA PRO A 92 10.85 5.98 3.15
C PRO A 92 10.20 5.69 1.79
N TYR A 93 10.11 4.41 1.41
CA TYR A 93 9.46 4.02 0.16
C TYR A 93 7.94 4.23 0.21
N ILE A 94 7.29 3.90 1.34
CA ILE A 94 5.86 4.14 1.55
C ILE A 94 5.54 5.63 1.51
N GLU A 95 6.31 6.46 2.22
CA GLU A 95 6.16 7.92 2.21
C GLU A 95 6.27 8.49 0.78
N LYS A 96 7.27 8.02 0.02
CA LYS A 96 7.43 8.42 -1.39
C LYS A 96 6.22 8.01 -2.25
N ALA A 97 5.69 6.80 -2.06
CA ALA A 97 4.51 6.33 -2.77
C ALA A 97 3.25 7.13 -2.42
N ILE A 98 3.03 7.45 -1.14
CA ILE A 98 1.93 8.30 -0.69
C ILE A 98 2.06 9.71 -1.27
N ALA A 99 3.27 10.27 -1.34
CA ALA A 99 3.50 11.57 -1.94
C ALA A 99 3.17 11.58 -3.44
N GLU A 100 3.60 10.57 -4.20
CA GLU A 100 3.29 10.44 -5.62
C GLU A 100 1.80 10.18 -5.88
N PHE A 101 1.15 9.38 -5.04
CA PHE A 101 -0.28 9.18 -5.06
C PHE A 101 -1.03 10.49 -4.86
N THR A 102 -0.69 11.23 -3.81
CA THR A 102 -1.33 12.51 -3.46
C THR A 102 -1.20 13.53 -4.60
N LYS A 103 -0.02 13.62 -5.23
CA LYS A 103 0.21 14.47 -6.42
C LYS A 103 -0.64 14.04 -7.62
N GLY A 104 -0.87 12.73 -7.78
CA GLY A 104 -1.65 12.15 -8.88
C GLY A 104 -3.17 12.28 -8.74
N LEU A 105 -3.68 12.65 -7.56
CA LEU A 105 -5.12 12.78 -7.32
C LEU A 105 -5.71 14.05 -7.97
N PRO A 106 -6.97 14.01 -8.46
CA PRO A 106 -7.63 15.18 -9.07
C PRO A 106 -7.61 16.39 -8.15
N LYS A 107 -7.29 17.59 -8.67
CA LYS A 107 -7.15 18.83 -7.87
C LYS A 107 -8.34 19.19 -6.98
N LYS A 108 -9.53 18.66 -7.25
CA LYS A 108 -10.76 18.90 -6.46
C LYS A 108 -10.84 18.10 -5.15
N LEU A 109 -10.02 17.05 -4.99
CA LEU A 109 -10.13 16.11 -3.86
C LEU A 109 -9.21 16.56 -2.71
N ASN A 110 -9.47 17.70 -2.06
CA ASN A 110 -8.49 18.30 -1.15
C ASN A 110 -8.32 17.56 0.18
N GLU A 111 -9.26 16.69 0.52
CA GLU A 111 -9.23 15.91 1.75
C GLU A 111 -9.62 14.46 1.46
N PHE A 112 -8.93 13.53 2.09
CA PHE A 112 -9.19 12.10 2.01
C PHE A 112 -8.58 11.38 3.21
N TYR A 113 -8.95 10.13 3.40
CA TYR A 113 -8.34 9.24 4.38
C TYR A 113 -7.41 8.23 3.72
N ILE A 114 -6.30 7.94 4.40
CA ILE A 114 -5.53 6.72 4.19
C ILE A 114 -5.81 5.81 5.39
N GLU A 115 -6.20 4.58 5.10
CA GLU A 115 -6.46 3.55 6.10
C GLU A 115 -5.49 2.39 5.94
N THR A 116 -4.92 1.90 7.02
CA THR A 116 -4.20 0.61 7.00
C THR A 116 -4.64 -0.22 8.19
N SER A 117 -4.80 -1.52 7.95
CA SER A 117 -5.21 -2.51 8.95
C SER A 117 -4.14 -3.57 9.01
N VAL A 118 -3.71 -3.92 10.23
CA VAL A 118 -2.60 -4.84 10.45
C VAL A 118 -2.96 -5.84 11.52
N ASP A 119 -2.76 -7.14 11.27
CA ASP A 119 -2.91 -8.19 12.27
C ASP A 119 -2.11 -7.86 13.54
N ILE A 120 -2.72 -8.05 14.71
CA ILE A 120 -2.05 -7.74 15.98
C ILE A 120 -0.78 -8.57 16.23
N SER A 121 -0.66 -9.72 15.56
CA SER A 121 0.54 -10.57 15.63
C SER A 121 1.66 -10.13 14.68
N ASN A 122 1.41 -9.17 13.79
CA ASN A 122 2.39 -8.71 12.82
C ASN A 122 3.16 -7.49 13.35
N GLU A 123 4.04 -7.73 14.32
CA GLU A 123 4.84 -6.69 15.00
C GLU A 123 5.61 -5.78 14.02
N ALA A 124 6.13 -6.33 12.93
CA ALA A 124 6.88 -5.57 11.94
C ALA A 124 5.99 -4.55 11.22
N SER A 125 4.80 -4.96 10.76
CA SER A 125 3.86 -4.05 10.12
C SER A 125 3.22 -3.08 11.12
N LEU A 126 3.00 -3.48 12.37
CA LEU A 126 2.53 -2.57 13.43
C LEU A 126 3.55 -1.44 13.67
N ALA A 127 4.85 -1.76 13.72
CA ALA A 127 5.91 -0.77 13.86
C ALA A 127 6.00 0.17 12.66
N VAL A 128 5.77 -0.34 11.44
CA VAL A 128 5.71 0.48 10.22
C VAL A 128 4.51 1.43 10.25
N ALA A 129 3.31 0.93 10.57
CA ALA A 129 2.10 1.74 10.65
C ALA A 129 2.20 2.82 11.73
N ALA A 130 2.69 2.46 12.92
CA ALA A 130 2.92 3.41 14.01
C ALA A 130 3.94 4.49 13.64
N LYS A 131 5.00 4.13 12.92
CA LYS A 131 6.00 5.11 12.47
C LYS A 131 5.45 6.08 11.40
N LEU A 132 4.54 5.61 10.55
CA LEU A 132 3.92 6.42 9.49
C LEU A 132 2.78 7.31 10.02
N PHE A 133 1.96 6.78 10.92
CA PHE A 133 0.65 7.35 11.25
C PHE A 133 0.46 7.68 12.74
N GLY A 134 1.42 7.32 13.60
CA GLY A 134 1.34 7.54 15.04
C GLY A 134 0.43 6.52 15.72
N GLU A 135 -0.47 7.01 16.59
CA GLU A 135 -1.38 6.15 17.35
C GLU A 135 -2.48 5.55 16.46
N PRO A 136 -2.88 4.28 16.72
CA PRO A 136 -3.99 3.65 16.00
C PRO A 136 -5.31 4.36 16.30
N ALA A 137 -6.23 4.31 15.34
CA ALA A 137 -7.58 4.83 15.52
C ALA A 137 -8.44 3.86 16.35
N THR A 138 -8.32 2.55 16.08
CA THR A 138 -9.11 1.52 16.77
C THR A 138 -8.50 0.13 16.59
N ASP A 139 -8.92 -0.81 17.44
CA ASP A 139 -8.73 -2.24 17.26
C ASP A 139 -10.05 -2.84 16.78
N SER A 140 -9.98 -3.77 15.81
CA SER A 140 -11.14 -4.39 15.17
C SER A 140 -10.87 -5.88 14.89
N VAL A 141 -11.77 -6.52 14.16
CA VAL A 141 -11.62 -7.89 13.66
C VAL A 141 -11.71 -7.84 12.12
N ASP A 142 -10.79 -8.50 11.43
CA ASP A 142 -10.86 -8.67 9.98
C ASP A 142 -12.07 -9.56 9.66
N GLU A 143 -13.05 -9.03 8.93
CA GLU A 143 -14.29 -9.74 8.60
C GLU A 143 -14.06 -10.99 7.72
N ALA A 144 -12.98 -11.01 6.93
CA ALA A 144 -12.66 -12.12 6.04
C ALA A 144 -11.96 -13.28 6.77
N THR A 145 -11.18 -12.99 7.81
CA THR A 145 -10.36 -14.00 8.51
C THR A 145 -10.82 -14.29 9.94
N GLY A 146 -11.54 -13.36 10.57
CA GLY A 146 -11.89 -13.41 11.99
C GLY A 146 -10.72 -13.05 12.92
N GLU A 147 -9.57 -12.63 12.38
CA GLU A 147 -8.38 -12.32 13.15
C GLU A 147 -8.44 -10.90 13.73
N PRO A 148 -7.90 -10.65 14.94
CA PRO A 148 -7.82 -9.31 15.48
C PRO A 148 -6.83 -8.44 14.70
N ILE A 149 -7.27 -7.23 14.35
CA ILE A 149 -6.49 -6.25 13.60
C ILE A 149 -6.44 -4.92 14.36
N ARG A 150 -5.38 -4.18 14.12
CA ARG A 150 -5.24 -2.78 14.53
C ARG A 150 -5.34 -1.87 13.31
N VAL A 151 -6.12 -0.81 13.43
CA VAL A 151 -6.47 0.07 12.31
C VAL A 151 -5.95 1.48 12.55
N TRP A 152 -5.28 2.02 11.54
CA TRP A 152 -4.91 3.44 11.46
C TRP A 152 -5.75 4.11 10.38
N GLN A 153 -6.32 5.26 10.71
CA GLN A 153 -7.10 6.10 9.80
C GLN A 153 -6.56 7.52 9.88
N THR A 154 -5.80 7.94 8.87
CA THR A 154 -5.15 9.24 8.85
C THR A 154 -5.80 10.14 7.81
N LYS A 155 -6.35 11.27 8.26
CA LYS A 155 -6.85 12.30 7.37
C LYS A 155 -5.67 13.04 6.72
N VAL A 156 -5.69 13.15 5.40
CA VAL A 156 -4.71 13.89 4.60
C VAL A 156 -5.41 15.10 3.99
N SER A 157 -4.80 16.28 4.16
CA SER A 157 -5.25 17.55 3.57
C SER A 157 -4.12 18.11 2.69
N ARG A 158 -4.48 18.61 1.50
CA ARG A 158 -3.54 19.19 0.53
C ARG A 158 -3.78 20.67 0.26
#